data_AF-A0A662HK35-F1
#
_entry.id   AF-A0A662HK35-F1
#
_cell.length_a   1.000
_cell.length_b   1.000
_cell.length_c   1.000
_cell.angle_alpha   90.00
_cell.angle_beta   90.00
_cell.angle_gamma   90.00
#
_symmetry.space_group_name_H-M   'P 1'
#
loop_
_entity.id
_entity.type
_entity.pdbx_description
1 polymer ?
#
loop_
_entity_poly.entity_id
_entity_poly.type
_entity_poly.pdbx_seq_one_letter_code
_entity_poly.pdbx_strand_id
1 'polypeptide(L)' 'ALAGELGAPLLAKLPLDPLVASSMDEGVPMLLKAPDSEVSSKLRELAEQLDEALSTA' A
#
# COMPACT_ATOMS: atom_id res chain seq x y z
N ALA A 1 -13.99 7.79 11.29
CA ALA A 1 -13.14 7.87 10.07
C ALA A 1 -13.92 7.18 8.97
N LEU A 2 -13.94 7.78 7.79
CA LEU A 2 -14.90 7.51 6.70
C LEU A 2 -15.19 6.02 6.44
N ALA A 3 -14.17 5.14 6.43
CA ALA A 3 -14.36 3.71 6.21
C ALA A 3 -15.35 3.07 7.20
N GLY A 4 -15.25 3.41 8.49
CA GLY A 4 -16.18 2.92 9.51
C GLY A 4 -17.59 3.49 9.37
N GLU A 5 -17.74 4.72 8.88
CA GLU A 5 -19.06 5.33 8.61
C GLU A 5 -19.76 4.68 7.41
N LEU A 6 -18.97 4.20 6.44
CA LEU A 6 -19.45 3.50 5.25
C LEU A 6 -19.61 1.99 5.45
N GLY A 7 -19.24 1.44 6.62
CA GLY A 7 -19.20 0.00 6.86
C GLY A 7 -18.19 -0.74 5.98
N ALA A 8 -17.19 -0.05 5.45
CA ALA A 8 -16.14 -0.61 4.61
C ALA A 8 -14.87 -0.91 5.42
N PRO A 9 -14.12 -1.97 5.11
CA PRO A 9 -12.86 -2.26 5.78
C PRO A 9 -11.78 -1.23 5.42
N LEU A 10 -11.00 -0.81 6.41
CA LEU A 10 -9.78 -0.05 6.16
C LEU A 10 -8.67 -1.02 5.73
N LEU A 11 -8.27 -0.96 4.46
CA LEU A 11 -7.32 -1.93 3.90
C LEU A 11 -5.86 -1.68 4.31
N ALA A 12 -5.43 -0.41 4.38
CA ALA A 12 -4.07 -0.08 4.75
C ALA A 12 -3.92 1.35 5.25
N LYS A 13 -2.80 1.61 5.92
CA LYS A 13 -2.26 2.94 6.18
C LYS A 13 -0.84 2.98 5.64
N LEU A 14 -0.59 3.92 4.73
CA LEU A 14 0.72 4.14 4.13
C LEU A 14 1.33 5.40 4.76
N PRO A 15 2.62 5.38 5.12
CA PRO A 15 3.29 6.59 5.57
C PRO A 15 3.44 7.59 4.43
N LEU A 16 3.49 8.88 4.76
CA LEU A 16 3.88 9.91 3.80
C LEU A 16 5.41 9.91 3.71
N ASP A 17 5.93 9.36 2.62
CA ASP A 17 7.36 9.26 2.36
C ASP A 17 7.72 10.09 1.10
N PRO A 18 8.57 11.13 1.20
CA PRO A 18 9.01 11.93 0.06
C PRO A 18 9.64 11.11 -1.07
N LEU A 19 10.22 9.95 -0.74
CA LEU A 19 10.82 9.06 -1.73
C LEU A 19 9.77 8.55 -2.72
N VAL A 20 8.51 8.39 -2.30
CA VAL A 20 7.38 7.99 -3.17
C VAL A 20 7.22 8.99 -4.31
N ALA A 21 7.15 10.29 -4.00
CA ALA A 21 6.98 11.33 -5.01
C ALA A 21 8.13 11.29 -6.04
N SER A 22 9.38 11.31 -5.55
CA SER A 22 10.56 11.27 -6.43
C SER A 22 10.61 10.04 -7.33
N SER A 23 10.19 8.88 -6.82
CA SER A 23 10.19 7.63 -7.56
C SER A 23 9.14 7.61 -8.67
N MET A 24 7.97 8.18 -8.40
CA MET A 24 6.91 8.27 -9.40
C MET A 24 7.27 9.24 -10.52
N ASP A 25 7.94 10.36 -10.20
CA ASP A 25 8.46 11.30 -11.19
C ASP A 25 9.52 10.65 -12.10
N GLU A 26 10.36 9.78 -11.52
CA GLU A 26 11.35 9.00 -12.28
C GLU A 26 10.73 7.81 -13.05
N GLY A 27 9.44 7.51 -12.83
CA GLY A 27 8.75 6.38 -13.45
C GLY A 27 9.19 5.01 -12.92
N VAL A 28 9.76 4.95 -11.71
CA VAL A 28 10.21 3.72 -11.07
C VAL A 28 9.29 3.35 -9.90
N PRO A 29 8.74 2.13 -9.82
CA PRO A 29 7.95 1.73 -8.66
C PRO A 29 8.75 1.65 -7.36
N MET A 30 8.14 2.02 -6.23
CA MET A 30 8.76 1.94 -4.90
C MET A 30 9.25 0.54 -4.54
N LEU A 31 8.50 -0.48 -4.93
CA LEU A 31 8.84 -1.88 -4.70
C LEU A 31 10.17 -2.31 -5.35
N LEU A 32 10.62 -1.58 -6.38
CA LEU A 32 11.91 -1.79 -7.06
C LEU A 32 12.98 -0.82 -6.55
N LYS A 33 12.63 0.46 -6.37
CA LYS A 33 13.59 1.51 -5.96
C LYS A 33 14.04 1.37 -4.51
N ALA A 34 13.13 1.01 -3.61
CA ALA A 34 13.38 0.91 -2.18
C ALA A 34 12.61 -0.28 -1.58
N PRO A 35 13.00 -1.53 -1.92
CA PRO A 35 12.23 -2.72 -1.59
C PRO A 35 12.00 -2.94 -0.09
N ASP A 36 12.92 -2.44 0.75
CA ASP A 36 12.92 -2.60 2.21
C ASP A 36 12.35 -1.36 2.95
N SER A 37 11.80 -0.37 2.22
CA SER A 37 11.13 0.78 2.83
C SER A 37 9.82 0.38 3.52
N GLU A 38 9.41 1.17 4.52
CA GLU A 38 8.11 0.97 5.20
C GLU A 38 6.94 1.01 4.21
N VAL A 39 6.97 1.92 3.23
CA VAL A 39 5.97 1.99 2.15
C VAL A 39 5.92 0.68 1.38
N SER A 40 7.07 0.14 0.97
CA SER A 40 7.12 -1.11 0.21
C SER A 40 6.63 -2.30 1.03
N SER A 41 6.97 -2.38 2.32
CA SER A 41 6.41 -3.40 3.23
C SER A 41 4.88 -3.31 3.30
N LYS A 42 4.35 -2.10 3.54
CA LYS A 42 2.89 -1.88 3.66
C LYS A 42 2.13 -2.15 2.38
N LEU A 43 2.73 -1.87 1.22
CA LEU A 43 2.15 -2.22 -0.08
C LEU A 43 2.09 -3.74 -0.31
N ARG A 44 3.13 -4.49 0.11
CA ARG A 44 3.12 -5.97 0.04
C ARG A 44 2.08 -6.56 0.98
N GLU A 45 2.04 -6.10 2.23
CA GLU A 45 1.02 -6.52 3.21
C GLU A 45 -0.40 -6.26 2.70
N LEU A 46 -0.64 -5.12 2.07
CA LEU A 46 -1.94 -4.80 1.45
C LEU A 46 -2.29 -5.76 0.31
N ALA A 47 -1.32 -6.09 -0.55
CA ALA A 47 -1.54 -7.01 -1.66
C ALA A 47 -1.89 -8.42 -1.15
N GLU A 48 -1.18 -8.91 -0.12
CA GLU A 48 -1.43 -10.21 0.51
C GLU A 48 -2.83 -10.26 1.15
N GLN A 49 -3.23 -9.21 1.88
CA GLN A 49 -4.56 -9.13 2.47
C GLN A 49 -5.67 -9.10 1.41
N LEU A 50 -5.43 -8.42 0.29
CA LEU A 50 -6.39 -8.37 -0.81
C LEU A 50 -6.51 -9.73 -1.51
N ASP A 51 -5.39 -10.43 -1.70
CA ASP A 51 -5.38 -11.77 -2.30
C ASP A 51 -6.13 -12.78 -1.41
N GLU A 52 -5.94 -12.72 -0.09
CA GLU A 52 -6.67 -13.55 0.87
C GLU A 52 -8.18 -13.25 0.86
N ALA A 53 -8.56 -11.96 0.84
CA ALA A 53 -9.95 -11.53 0.81
C ALA A 53 -10.67 -11.89 -0.50
N LEU A 54 -9.96 -11.92 -1.63
CA LEU A 54 -10.51 -12.25 -2.94
C LEU A 54 -10.49 -13.75 -3.23
N SER A 55 -9.51 -14.50 -2.72
CA SER A 55 -9.42 -15.95 -2.92
C SER A 55 -10.41 -16.75 -2.07
N THR A 56 -10.96 -16.13 -1.02
CA THR A 56 -11.98 -16.71 -0.15
C THR A 56 -13.42 -16.34 -0.55
N ALA A 57 -13.57 -15.51 -1.59
CA ALA A 57 -14.85 -15.07 -2.16
C ALA A 57 -15.29 -15.94 -3.36
#